data_AF-A0A959HA29-F1
#
_entry.id   AF-A0A959HA29-F1
#
_cell.length_a   1.000
_cell.length_b   1.000
_cell.length_c   1.000
_cell.angle_alpha   90.00
_cell.angle_beta   90.00
_cell.angle_gamma   90.00
#
_symmetry.space_group_name_H-M   'P 1'
#
loop_
_entity.id
_entity.type
_entity.pdbx_description
1 polymer ?
#
loop_
_entity_poly.entity_id
_entity_poly.type
_entity_poly.pdbx_seq_one_letter_code
_entity_poly.pdbx_strand_id
1 'polypeptide(L)'
;KTWETIADYSRNQRDMPHGYIELAEPAEARYIRYEHVYCTNKYLAISELRVFGNGKGDPPVRPSGFTVQRPADRRNADLSWNADPAATGYVIYWGIDKAHLNLSAQMYDRASYELRALNTDQGYYYQVEAFNENGISERSEILYTE
;
A
#
# COMPACT_ATOMS: atom_id res chain seq x y z
N LYS A 1 -19.55 -2.85 -26.24
CA LYS A 1 -18.74 -2.06 -25.27
C LYS A 1 -17.88 -1.11 -26.08
N THR A 2 -17.96 0.19 -25.80
CA THR A 2 -17.15 1.22 -26.48
C THR A 2 -15.86 1.42 -25.68
N TRP A 3 -14.71 1.43 -26.34
CA TRP A 3 -13.41 1.71 -25.73
C TRP A 3 -12.98 3.12 -26.08
N GLU A 4 -12.42 3.84 -25.11
CA GLU A 4 -11.86 5.18 -25.28
C GLU A 4 -10.36 5.15 -25.01
N THR A 5 -9.58 5.84 -25.84
CA THR A 5 -8.13 5.95 -25.67
C THR A 5 -7.83 7.10 -24.74
N ILE A 6 -7.38 6.78 -23.52
CA ILE A 6 -7.01 7.78 -22.50
C ILE A 6 -5.52 8.17 -22.55
N ALA A 7 -4.68 7.36 -23.20
CA ALA A 7 -3.27 7.65 -23.44
C ALA A 7 -2.81 6.95 -24.73
N ASP A 8 -2.20 7.70 -25.66
CA ASP A 8 -1.66 7.18 -26.92
C ASP A 8 -0.14 7.37 -26.99
N TYR A 9 0.57 6.26 -26.93
CA TYR A 9 2.04 6.19 -27.06
C TYR A 9 2.45 5.39 -28.30
N SER A 10 1.55 5.19 -29.27
CA SER A 10 1.78 4.37 -30.47
C SER A 10 2.94 4.84 -31.34
N ARG A 11 3.30 6.12 -31.27
CA ARG A 11 4.43 6.74 -31.99
C ARG A 11 5.62 7.07 -31.09
N ASN A 12 5.61 6.64 -29.83
CA ASN A 12 6.70 6.91 -28.91
C ASN A 12 7.99 6.19 -29.35
N GLN A 13 9.09 6.94 -29.44
CA GLN A 13 10.42 6.41 -29.77
C GLN A 13 11.37 6.39 -28.57
N ARG A 14 10.90 6.83 -27.39
CA ARG A 14 11.70 6.81 -26.16
C ARG A 14 11.74 5.41 -25.57
N ASP A 15 12.90 5.01 -25.09
CA ASP A 15 13.06 3.79 -24.30
C ASP A 15 12.37 3.97 -22.94
N MET A 16 11.29 3.20 -22.71
CA MET A 16 10.41 3.31 -21.53
C MET A 16 9.97 1.92 -21.02
N PRO A 17 10.89 1.09 -20.52
CA PRO A 17 10.56 -0.26 -20.04
C PRO A 17 9.66 -0.26 -18.78
N HIS A 18 9.66 0.84 -18.02
CA HIS A 18 8.82 1.07 -16.83
C HIS A 18 8.10 2.41 -16.94
N GLY A 19 7.36 2.60 -18.04
CA GLY A 19 6.69 3.87 -18.33
C GLY A 19 5.69 4.26 -17.23
N TYR A 20 5.90 5.42 -16.62
CA TYR A 20 4.87 6.13 -15.86
C TYR A 20 4.12 7.06 -16.81
N ILE A 21 2.80 6.92 -16.85
CA ILE A 21 1.92 7.72 -17.70
C ILE A 21 0.96 8.47 -16.79
N GLU A 22 1.22 9.75 -16.58
CA GLU A 22 0.30 10.67 -15.92
C GLU A 22 -0.72 11.17 -16.95
N LEU A 23 -2.01 11.09 -16.60
CA LEU A 23 -3.07 11.58 -17.46
C LEU A 23 -3.16 13.11 -17.32
N ALA A 24 -3.35 13.81 -18.44
CA ALA A 24 -3.56 15.26 -18.42
C ALA A 24 -4.84 15.66 -17.69
N GLU A 25 -5.88 14.83 -17.79
CA GLU A 25 -7.16 14.96 -17.10
C GLU A 25 -7.55 13.59 -16.51
N PRO A 26 -8.24 13.55 -15.36
CA PRO A 26 -8.68 12.30 -14.77
C PRO A 26 -9.69 11.59 -15.68
N ALA A 27 -9.56 10.27 -15.79
CA ALA A 27 -10.48 9.43 -16.55
C ALA A 27 -11.26 8.49 -15.62
N GLU A 28 -12.58 8.46 -15.75
CA GLU A 28 -13.42 7.48 -15.06
C GLU A 28 -13.50 6.18 -15.88
N ALA A 29 -13.04 5.06 -15.29
CA ALA A 29 -13.06 3.77 -15.98
C ALA A 29 -13.31 2.61 -15.01
N ARG A 30 -13.99 1.56 -15.50
CA ARG A 30 -14.13 0.27 -14.81
C ARG A 30 -13.15 -0.78 -15.30
N TYR A 31 -12.70 -0.66 -16.54
CA TYR A 31 -11.79 -1.59 -17.19
C TYR A 31 -10.69 -0.81 -17.90
N ILE A 32 -9.45 -1.23 -17.68
CA ILE A 32 -8.29 -0.71 -18.39
C ILE A 32 -7.86 -1.74 -19.41
N ARG A 33 -7.53 -1.28 -20.61
CA ARG A 33 -6.99 -2.11 -21.69
C ARG A 33 -5.67 -1.53 -22.14
N TYR A 34 -4.64 -2.36 -22.12
CA TYR A 34 -3.37 -2.07 -22.77
C TYR A 34 -3.38 -2.68 -24.17
N GLU A 35 -3.12 -1.85 -25.18
CA GLU A 35 -2.99 -2.28 -26.57
C GLU A 35 -1.55 -2.04 -27.03
N HIS A 36 -0.94 -3.08 -27.58
CA HIS A 36 0.46 -3.07 -27.94
C HIS A 36 0.64 -2.99 -29.44
N VAL A 37 1.47 -2.05 -29.91
CA VAL A 37 1.71 -1.83 -31.34
C VAL A 37 2.75 -2.82 -31.89
N TYR A 38 3.90 -2.96 -31.22
CA TYR A 38 5.02 -3.76 -31.71
C TYR A 38 6.00 -4.15 -30.59
N CYS A 39 6.40 -5.42 -30.57
CA CYS A 39 7.57 -5.91 -29.85
C CYS A 39 8.38 -6.83 -30.78
N THR A 40 9.68 -6.89 -30.55
CA THR A 40 10.60 -7.75 -31.31
C THR A 40 10.45 -9.23 -30.95
N ASN A 41 9.90 -9.52 -29.77
CA ASN A 41 9.68 -10.88 -29.28
C ASN A 41 8.44 -11.50 -29.91
N LYS A 42 8.41 -12.84 -30.01
CA LYS A 42 7.23 -13.57 -30.51
C LYS A 42 5.98 -13.34 -29.65
N TYR A 43 6.16 -13.13 -28.35
CA TYR A 43 5.09 -12.91 -27.38
C TYR A 43 5.37 -11.65 -26.56
N LEU A 44 4.33 -10.88 -26.31
CA LEU A 44 4.35 -9.78 -25.35
C LEU A 44 4.33 -10.35 -23.93
N ALA A 45 5.24 -9.87 -23.07
CA ALA A 45 5.23 -10.14 -21.65
C ALA A 45 5.15 -8.81 -20.90
N ILE A 46 4.19 -8.69 -19.97
CA ILE A 46 4.03 -7.53 -19.09
C ILE A 46 4.23 -8.03 -17.67
N SER A 47 5.16 -7.40 -16.95
CA SER A 47 5.35 -7.62 -15.52
C SER A 47 4.81 -6.41 -14.79
N GLU A 48 3.75 -6.65 -14.01
CA GLU A 48 2.92 -5.63 -13.35
C GLU A 48 2.22 -4.64 -14.30
N LEU A 49 0.96 -4.33 -14.00
CA LEU A 49 0.23 -3.21 -14.56
C LEU A 49 -0.42 -2.49 -13.39
N ARG A 50 0.02 -1.26 -13.12
CA ARG A 50 -0.48 -0.47 -12.00
C ARG A 50 -1.32 0.68 -12.51
N VAL A 51 -2.49 0.84 -11.90
CA VAL A 51 -3.42 1.92 -12.16
C VAL A 51 -3.57 2.68 -10.87
N PHE A 52 -3.40 4.00 -10.93
CA PHE A 52 -3.53 4.88 -9.79
C PHE A 52 -4.78 5.75 -9.97
N GLY A 53 -5.53 5.94 -8.89
CA GLY A 53 -6.75 6.70 -8.86
C GLY A 53 -7.54 6.40 -7.60
N ASN A 54 -8.66 7.10 -7.42
CA ASN A 54 -9.57 6.86 -6.32
C ASN A 54 -10.82 6.16 -6.84
N GLY A 55 -11.30 5.16 -6.11
CA GLY A 55 -12.65 4.65 -6.30
C GLY A 55 -13.73 5.65 -5.83
N LYS A 56 -14.99 5.20 -5.89
CA LYS A 56 -16.17 5.97 -5.48
C LYS A 56 -16.77 5.49 -4.15
N GLY A 57 -16.11 4.57 -3.47
CA GLY A 57 -16.51 4.08 -2.17
C GLY A 57 -15.92 4.91 -1.04
N ASP A 58 -16.13 4.42 0.19
CA ASP A 58 -15.56 5.02 1.39
C ASP A 58 -14.19 4.42 1.71
N PRO A 59 -13.26 5.21 2.27
CA PRO A 59 -12.03 4.67 2.85
C PRO A 59 -12.35 3.79 4.06
N PRO A 60 -11.41 2.93 4.50
CA PRO A 60 -11.60 2.13 5.69
C PRO A 60 -11.72 3.00 6.95
N VAL A 61 -12.20 2.42 8.05
CA VAL A 61 -12.22 3.10 9.34
C VAL A 61 -10.87 2.99 10.05
N ARG A 62 -10.66 3.86 11.05
CA ARG A 62 -9.48 3.81 11.92
C ARG A 62 -9.36 2.40 12.56
N PRO A 63 -8.19 1.72 12.47
CA PRO A 63 -7.99 0.44 13.15
C PRO A 63 -8.23 0.56 14.66
N SER A 64 -9.05 -0.34 15.20
CA SER A 64 -9.38 -0.37 16.63
C SER A 64 -8.75 -1.58 17.33
N GLY A 65 -8.63 -1.53 18.65
CA GLY A 65 -8.08 -2.66 19.43
C GLY A 65 -6.61 -2.95 19.11
N PHE A 66 -5.84 -1.93 18.71
CA PHE A 66 -4.42 -2.08 18.43
C PHE A 66 -3.68 -2.52 19.70
N THR A 67 -2.85 -3.55 19.59
CA THR A 67 -2.04 -4.09 20.67
C THR A 67 -0.64 -4.40 20.16
N VAL A 68 0.35 -4.27 21.05
CA VAL A 68 1.74 -4.60 20.80
C VAL A 68 2.27 -5.41 21.97
N GLN A 69 2.81 -6.59 21.68
CA GLN A 69 3.45 -7.45 22.67
C GLN A 69 4.90 -7.70 22.27
N ARG A 70 5.86 -7.32 23.12
CA ARG A 70 7.25 -7.75 22.96
C ARG A 70 7.43 -9.12 23.63
N PRO A 71 7.76 -10.19 22.87
CA PRO A 71 8.09 -11.48 23.46
C PRO A 71 9.47 -11.45 24.15
N ALA A 72 9.90 -12.60 24.70
CA ALA A 72 11.18 -12.74 25.39
C ALA A 72 12.37 -12.35 24.49
N ASP A 73 12.33 -12.70 23.20
CA ASP A 73 13.24 -12.12 22.23
C ASP A 73 12.78 -10.70 21.88
N ARG A 74 13.38 -9.73 22.57
CA ARG A 74 13.02 -8.32 22.43
C ARG A 74 13.27 -7.79 21.02
N ARG A 75 14.02 -8.46 20.14
CA ARG A 75 14.16 -8.02 18.74
C ARG A 75 12.87 -8.12 17.93
N ASN A 76 11.86 -8.77 18.50
CA ASN A 76 10.57 -8.98 17.89
C ASN A 76 9.46 -8.19 18.62
N ALA A 77 8.35 -7.98 17.92
CA ALA A 77 7.09 -7.55 18.50
C ALA A 77 5.94 -8.20 17.72
N ASP A 78 4.93 -8.67 18.45
CA ASP A 78 3.68 -9.17 17.90
C ASP A 78 2.64 -8.06 17.97
N LEU A 79 2.16 -7.64 16.80
CA LEU A 79 1.19 -6.57 16.64
C LEU A 79 -0.15 -7.17 16.19
N SER A 80 -1.25 -6.69 16.75
CA SER A 80 -2.59 -7.08 16.28
C SER A 80 -3.62 -5.99 16.48
N TRP A 81 -4.68 -6.00 15.68
CA TRP A 81 -5.80 -5.07 15.75
C TRP A 81 -7.07 -5.76 15.25
N ASN A 82 -8.22 -5.10 15.42
CA ASN A 82 -9.47 -5.56 14.85
C ASN A 82 -9.48 -5.32 13.34
N ALA A 83 -9.75 -6.37 12.57
CA ALA A 83 -9.86 -6.26 11.12
C ALA A 83 -11.08 -5.41 10.73
N ASP A 84 -10.88 -4.51 9.76
CA ASP A 84 -11.93 -3.81 9.05
C ASP A 84 -12.28 -4.59 7.77
N PRO A 85 -13.54 -5.05 7.58
CA PRO A 85 -13.98 -5.69 6.36
C PRO A 85 -13.87 -4.83 5.09
N ALA A 86 -13.81 -3.50 5.22
CA ALA A 86 -13.63 -2.57 4.10
C ALA A 86 -12.16 -2.35 3.73
N ALA A 87 -11.21 -2.84 4.53
CA ALA A 87 -9.78 -2.68 4.28
C ALA A 87 -9.26 -3.75 3.30
N THR A 88 -8.50 -3.31 2.30
CA THR A 88 -7.68 -4.19 1.46
C THR A 88 -6.39 -4.57 2.18
N GLY A 89 -5.87 -3.67 3.02
CA GLY A 89 -4.64 -3.90 3.75
C GLY A 89 -4.37 -2.83 4.80
N TYR A 90 -3.19 -2.92 5.39
CA TYR A 90 -2.75 -2.05 6.47
C TYR A 90 -1.30 -1.61 6.25
N VAL A 91 -0.97 -0.42 6.74
CA VAL A 91 0.42 0.05 6.87
C VAL A 91 0.71 0.23 8.35
N ILE A 92 1.77 -0.43 8.80
CA ILE A 92 2.28 -0.34 10.16
C ILE A 92 3.45 0.62 10.14
N TYR A 93 3.51 1.51 11.12
CA TYR A 93 4.61 2.43 11.35
C TYR A 93 5.25 2.17 12.70
N TRP A 94 6.57 2.28 12.77
CA TRP A 94 7.28 2.28 14.04
C TRP A 94 8.50 3.20 14.00
N GLY A 95 8.97 3.59 15.19
CA GLY A 95 10.11 4.48 15.35
C GLY A 95 10.53 4.59 16.80
N ILE A 96 11.69 5.21 17.03
CA ILE A 96 12.24 5.43 18.37
C ILE A 96 11.81 6.78 18.97
N ASP A 97 11.11 7.58 18.18
CA ASP A 97 10.57 8.88 18.56
C ASP A 97 9.08 8.95 18.21
N LYS A 98 8.26 9.48 19.13
CA LYS A 98 6.81 9.51 18.99
C LYS A 98 6.34 10.34 17.79
N ALA A 99 7.08 11.38 17.42
CA ALA A 99 6.74 12.25 16.29
C ALA A 99 7.29 11.71 14.95
N HIS A 100 8.24 10.76 14.98
CA HIS A 100 8.94 10.27 13.80
C HIS A 100 8.94 8.73 13.71
N LEU A 101 7.82 8.17 13.26
CA LEU A 101 7.70 6.74 12.93
C LEU A 101 8.23 6.44 11.52
N ASN A 102 9.55 6.53 11.35
CA ASN A 102 10.22 6.50 10.04
C ASN A 102 10.32 5.11 9.40
N LEU A 103 9.90 4.05 10.09
CA LEU A 103 9.94 2.68 9.59
C LEU A 103 8.52 2.21 9.32
N SER A 104 8.31 1.49 8.21
CA SER A 104 6.98 1.01 7.85
C SER A 104 6.97 -0.33 7.15
N ALA A 105 5.86 -1.05 7.28
CA ALA A 105 5.58 -2.28 6.56
C ALA A 105 4.13 -2.26 6.08
N GLN A 106 3.94 -2.45 4.77
CA GLN A 106 2.63 -2.60 4.16
C GLN A 106 2.28 -4.09 4.06
N MET A 107 1.04 -4.42 4.38
CA MET A 107 0.54 -5.79 4.35
C MET A 107 -0.91 -5.86 3.86
N TYR A 108 -1.29 -7.07 3.45
CA TYR A 108 -2.61 -7.38 2.90
C TYR A 108 -3.29 -8.48 3.72
N ASP A 109 -4.62 -8.44 3.79
CA ASP A 109 -5.52 -9.49 4.28
C ASP A 109 -5.38 -9.95 5.75
N ARG A 110 -4.45 -9.40 6.53
CA ARG A 110 -4.22 -9.79 7.93
C ARG A 110 -4.21 -8.58 8.85
N ALA A 111 -4.92 -8.69 9.97
CA ALA A 111 -4.94 -7.69 11.04
C ALA A 111 -3.91 -8.00 12.13
N SER A 112 -2.75 -8.53 11.73
CA SER A 112 -1.65 -8.85 12.63
C SER A 112 -0.32 -8.89 11.91
N TYR A 113 0.75 -8.60 12.65
CA TYR A 113 2.12 -8.58 12.13
C TYR A 113 3.13 -9.05 13.16
N GLU A 114 4.02 -9.92 12.73
CA GLU A 114 5.22 -10.25 13.48
C GLU A 114 6.38 -9.38 12.99
N LEU A 115 6.69 -8.33 13.75
CA LEU A 115 7.81 -7.45 13.47
C LEU A 115 9.09 -8.07 14.03
N ARG A 116 10.13 -8.24 13.19
CA ARG A 116 11.42 -8.85 13.58
C ARG A 116 12.62 -7.94 13.32
N ALA A 117 12.45 -6.64 13.52
CA ALA A 117 13.42 -5.62 13.11
C ALA A 117 13.75 -4.62 14.24
N LEU A 118 13.68 -5.03 15.51
CA LEU A 118 13.90 -4.17 16.67
C LEU A 118 15.24 -4.46 17.36
N ASN A 119 15.75 -3.48 18.10
CA ASN A 119 16.89 -3.63 19.01
C ASN A 119 16.42 -3.94 20.43
N THR A 120 17.23 -4.65 21.22
CA THR A 120 16.85 -5.12 22.57
C THR A 120 16.72 -4.01 23.60
N ASP A 121 17.57 -2.99 23.54
CA ASP A 121 17.70 -1.94 24.57
C ASP A 121 17.09 -0.60 24.13
N GLN A 122 16.16 -0.65 23.16
CA GLN A 122 15.50 0.51 22.58
C GLN A 122 13.99 0.37 22.74
N GLY A 123 13.37 1.43 23.27
CA GLY A 123 11.93 1.61 23.27
C GLY A 123 11.43 2.09 21.92
N TYR A 124 10.23 1.68 21.54
CA TYR A 124 9.65 1.97 20.24
C TYR A 124 8.21 2.43 20.37
N TYR A 125 7.82 3.30 19.44
CA TYR A 125 6.46 3.74 19.20
C TYR A 125 5.91 3.02 17.97
N TYR A 126 4.61 2.74 17.97
CA TYR A 126 3.93 1.98 16.93
C TYR A 126 2.60 2.61 16.58
N GLN A 127 2.21 2.49 15.32
CA GLN A 127 0.92 2.93 14.82
C GLN A 127 0.50 2.09 13.61
N VAL A 128 -0.80 1.99 13.34
CA VAL A 128 -1.33 1.30 12.16
C VAL A 128 -2.41 2.14 11.47
N GLU A 129 -2.44 2.13 10.14
CA GLU A 129 -3.54 2.64 9.32
C GLU A 129 -4.06 1.55 8.38
N ALA A 130 -5.30 1.67 7.97
CA ALA A 130 -5.92 0.80 6.98
C ALA A 130 -6.01 1.52 5.63
N PHE A 131 -5.98 0.77 4.54
CA PHE A 131 -6.19 1.31 3.19
C PHE A 131 -7.07 0.38 2.34
N ASN A 132 -7.76 0.98 1.39
CA ASN A 132 -8.44 0.29 0.29
C ASN A 132 -8.30 1.10 -1.01
N GLU A 133 -8.98 0.70 -2.08
CA GLU A 133 -8.98 1.41 -3.37
C GLU A 133 -9.64 2.80 -3.34
N ASN A 134 -10.29 3.15 -2.23
CA ASN A 134 -11.01 4.41 -2.03
C ASN A 134 -10.28 5.37 -1.08
N GLY A 135 -9.17 4.93 -0.45
CA GLY A 135 -8.31 5.81 0.35
C GLY A 135 -7.67 5.13 1.56
N ILE A 136 -7.15 5.97 2.45
CA ILE A 136 -6.54 5.58 3.72
C ILE A 136 -7.41 6.05 4.89
N SER A 137 -7.39 5.29 5.99
CA SER A 137 -8.07 5.66 7.22
C SER A 137 -7.24 6.60 8.08
N GLU A 138 -7.85 7.14 9.14
CA GLU A 138 -7.07 7.73 10.22
C GLU A 138 -6.18 6.66 10.88
N ARG A 139 -5.02 7.09 11.35
CA ARG A 139 -4.10 6.23 12.09
C ARG A 139 -4.63 5.88 13.48
N SER A 140 -4.27 4.69 13.96
CA SER A 140 -4.56 4.25 15.34
C SER A 140 -3.95 5.20 16.38
N GLU A 141 -4.34 5.03 17.64
CA GLU A 141 -3.56 5.59 18.75
C GLU A 141 -2.12 5.07 18.70
N ILE A 142 -1.17 5.91 19.10
CA ILE A 142 0.24 5.52 19.19
C ILE A 142 0.44 4.69 20.46
N LEU A 143 1.02 3.51 20.30
CA LEU A 143 1.44 2.66 21.42
C LEU A 143 2.95 2.73 21.60
N TYR A 144 3.41 2.52 22.82
CA TYR A 144 4.83 2.47 23.17
C TYR A 144 5.14 1.15 23.87
N THR A 145 6.30 0.57 23.57
CA THR A 145 6.88 -0.52 24.36
C THR A 145 8.35 -0.23 24.64
N GLU A 146 8.81 -0.58 25.84
CA GLU A 146 10.22 -0.48 26.24
C GLU A 146 11.09 -1.52 25.57
#